data_AF-A0A829ZB79-F1
#
_entry.id   AF-A0A829ZB79-F1
#
_cell.length_a   1.000
_cell.length_b   1.000
_cell.length_c   1.000
_cell.angle_alpha   90.00
_cell.angle_beta   90.00
_cell.angle_gamma   90.00
#
_symmetry.space_group_name_H-M   'P 1'
#
loop_
_entity.id
_entity.type
_entity.pdbx_description
1 polymer ?
#
loop_
_entity_poly.entity_id
_entity_poly.type
_entity_poly.pdbx_seq_one_letter_code
_entity_poly.pdbx_strand_id
1 'polypeptide(L)'
;MKKLKYFIPAIIWMIFIFIMSHTNGNESSNQSNFIVKIVLEFININHETLSFMIRKIAHMSEYAILLLFIYYGLYKTITYKYQLLISLLITFIYACSDEFHQLFIPGRSGQFIDILIDTSGALIMLLIIYLWQKRKKPSQ
;
A
#
# COMPACT_ATOMS: atom_id res chain seq x y z
N MET A 1 26.56 6.36 -5.47
CA MET A 1 25.37 7.15 -5.89
C MET A 1 24.53 6.50 -7.00
N LYS A 2 25.09 5.79 -8.00
CA LYS A 2 24.33 5.20 -9.14
C LYS A 2 23.21 4.20 -8.78
N LYS A 3 23.20 3.64 -7.56
CA LYS A 3 22.17 2.68 -7.07
C LYS A 3 20.98 3.35 -6.38
N LEU A 4 21.12 4.59 -5.91
CA LEU A 4 20.02 5.31 -5.22
C LEU A 4 18.86 5.64 -6.16
N LYS A 5 19.13 5.78 -7.46
CA LYS A 5 18.11 6.09 -8.48
C LYS A 5 16.98 5.05 -8.56
N TYR A 6 17.23 3.81 -8.14
CA TYR A 6 16.21 2.76 -8.13
C TYR A 6 15.14 2.99 -7.06
N PHE A 7 15.41 3.84 -6.06
CA PHE A 7 14.43 4.25 -5.04
C PHE A 7 13.56 5.43 -5.47
N ILE A 8 13.83 6.07 -6.61
CA ILE A 8 13.02 7.20 -7.09
C ILE A 8 11.52 6.85 -7.17
N PRO A 9 11.09 5.70 -7.75
CA PRO A 9 9.69 5.31 -7.76
C PRO A 9 9.11 5.17 -6.36
N ALA A 10 9.87 4.59 -5.42
CA ALA A 10 9.42 4.41 -4.05
C ALA A 10 9.22 5.76 -3.34
N ILE A 11 10.16 6.69 -3.51
CA ILE A 11 10.07 8.03 -2.91
C ILE A 11 8.87 8.79 -3.47
N ILE A 12 8.67 8.77 -4.78
CA ILE A 12 7.50 9.40 -5.42
C ILE A 12 6.21 8.80 -4.86
N TRP A 13 6.16 7.48 -4.71
CA TRP A 13 4.98 6.80 -4.22
C TRP A 13 4.72 7.04 -2.72
N MET A 14 5.76 7.16 -1.91
CA MET A 14 5.64 7.59 -0.51
C MET A 14 5.08 9.02 -0.43
N ILE A 15 5.54 9.94 -1.27
CA ILE A 15 4.98 11.30 -1.32
C ILE A 15 3.50 11.23 -1.71
N PHE A 16 3.15 10.41 -2.71
CA PHE A 16 1.77 10.21 -3.12
C PHE A 16 0.89 9.69 -1.96
N ILE A 17 1.31 8.63 -1.26
CA ILE A 17 0.58 8.09 -0.10
C ILE A 17 0.42 9.17 0.97
N PHE A 18 1.50 9.88 1.31
CA PHE A 18 1.45 10.95 2.30
C PHE A 18 0.43 12.05 1.95
N ILE A 19 0.36 12.46 0.68
CA ILE A 19 -0.63 13.44 0.20
C ILE A 19 -2.05 12.89 0.34
N MET A 20 -2.28 11.63 -0.06
CA MET A 20 -3.60 10.97 0.06
C MET A 20 -4.01 10.85 1.53
N SER A 21 -3.09 10.44 2.40
CA SER A 21 -3.33 10.31 3.83
C SER A 21 -3.52 11.66 4.51
N HIS A 22 -3.00 12.76 3.94
CA HIS A 22 -3.23 14.12 4.43
C HIS A 22 -4.67 14.65 4.21
N THR A 23 -5.47 13.94 3.41
CA THR A 23 -6.88 14.30 3.20
C THR A 23 -7.74 13.99 4.43
N ASN A 24 -8.61 14.93 4.79
CA ASN A 24 -9.54 14.75 5.91
C ASN A 24 -10.50 13.58 5.65
N GLY A 25 -11.09 13.02 6.73
CA GLY A 25 -11.92 11.83 6.65
C GLY A 25 -13.15 11.98 5.73
N ASN A 26 -13.72 13.18 5.64
CA ASN A 26 -14.89 13.47 4.83
C ASN A 26 -14.53 13.54 3.32
N GLU A 27 -13.42 14.19 2.98
CA GLU A 27 -12.91 14.27 1.61
C GLU A 27 -12.49 12.90 1.08
N SER A 28 -11.79 12.10 1.89
CA SER A 28 -11.43 10.72 1.53
C SER A 28 -12.67 9.85 1.28
N SER A 29 -13.71 10.03 2.09
CA SER A 29 -14.99 9.34 1.87
C SER A 29 -15.64 9.80 0.56
N ASN A 30 -15.62 11.10 0.26
CA ASN A 30 -16.18 11.64 -0.98
C ASN A 30 -15.46 11.14 -2.25
N GLN A 31 -14.13 11.01 -2.21
CA GLN A 31 -13.36 10.42 -3.32
C GLN A 31 -13.82 9.00 -3.63
N SER A 32 -14.03 8.21 -2.57
CA SER A 32 -14.46 6.82 -2.69
C SER A 32 -15.91 6.71 -3.20
N ASN A 33 -16.77 7.66 -2.82
CA ASN A 33 -18.17 7.70 -3.23
C ASN A 33 -18.36 7.80 -4.75
N PHE A 34 -17.39 8.34 -5.50
CA PHE A 34 -17.45 8.32 -6.97
C PHE A 34 -17.43 6.89 -7.51
N ILE A 35 -16.50 6.05 -7.02
CA ILE A 35 -16.40 4.64 -7.43
C ILE A 35 -17.59 3.84 -6.89
N VAL A 36 -18.03 4.11 -5.66
CA VAL A 36 -19.20 3.47 -5.05
C VAL A 36 -20.44 3.64 -5.92
N LYS A 37 -20.72 4.86 -6.40
CA LYS A 37 -21.88 5.14 -7.26
C LYS A 37 -21.89 4.29 -8.53
N ILE A 38 -20.73 4.15 -9.18
CA ILE A 38 -20.60 3.32 -10.38
C ILE A 38 -20.85 1.84 -10.04
N VAL A 39 -20.30 1.33 -8.94
CA VAL A 39 -20.46 -0.08 -8.56
C VAL A 39 -21.90 -0.40 -8.12
N LEU A 40 -22.58 0.54 -7.46
CA LEU A 40 -23.98 0.36 -7.04
C LEU A 40 -24.96 0.23 -8.20
N GLU A 41 -24.62 0.72 -9.40
CA GLU A 41 -25.42 0.48 -10.62
C GLU A 41 -25.47 -1.01 -11.00
N PHE A 42 -24.46 -1.79 -10.60
CA PHE A 42 -24.36 -3.22 -10.91
C PHE A 42 -24.70 -4.13 -9.72
N ILE A 43 -24.56 -3.63 -8.48
CA ILE A 43 -24.70 -4.45 -7.26
C ILE A 43 -25.44 -3.66 -6.18
N ASN A 44 -26.51 -4.24 -5.63
CA ASN A 44 -27.31 -3.58 -4.60
C ASN A 44 -26.80 -3.91 -3.17
N ILE A 45 -25.74 -3.23 -2.74
CA ILE A 45 -25.13 -3.34 -1.40
C ILE A 45 -25.31 -2.02 -0.63
N ASN A 46 -25.26 -2.05 0.70
CA ASN A 46 -25.20 -0.84 1.51
C ASN A 46 -24.02 0.06 1.10
N HIS A 47 -24.32 1.32 0.78
CA HIS A 47 -23.36 2.34 0.36
C HIS A 47 -22.22 2.53 1.36
N GLU A 48 -22.51 2.54 2.67
CA GLU A 48 -21.48 2.72 3.71
C GLU A 48 -20.48 1.56 3.73
N THR A 49 -21.00 0.33 3.67
CA THR A 49 -20.17 -0.88 3.62
C THR A 49 -19.29 -0.90 2.37
N LEU A 50 -19.87 -0.55 1.21
CA LEU A 50 -19.13 -0.55 -0.05
C LEU A 50 -18.07 0.56 -0.09
N SER A 51 -18.39 1.76 0.40
CA SER A 51 -17.44 2.87 0.51
C SER A 51 -16.28 2.51 1.43
N PHE A 52 -16.57 1.89 2.58
CA PHE A 52 -15.55 1.37 3.49
C PHE A 52 -14.66 0.33 2.81
N MET A 53 -15.23 -0.66 2.13
CA MET A 53 -14.46 -1.71 1.43
C MET A 53 -13.56 -1.13 0.34
N ILE A 54 -14.08 -0.23 -0.50
CA ILE A 54 -13.32 0.40 -1.59
C ILE A 54 -12.12 1.17 -1.00
N ARG A 55 -12.32 1.92 0.09
CA ARG A 55 -11.25 2.62 0.79
C ARG A 55 -10.16 1.67 1.28
N LYS A 56 -10.56 0.58 1.95
CA LYS A 56 -9.59 -0.40 2.47
C LYS A 56 -8.82 -1.08 1.34
N ILE A 57 -9.47 -1.43 0.23
CA ILE A 57 -8.81 -2.01 -0.95
C ILE A 57 -7.85 -1.01 -1.60
N ALA A 58 -8.21 0.27 -1.66
CA ALA A 58 -7.34 1.33 -2.18
C ALA A 58 -6.05 1.42 -1.37
N HIS A 59 -6.16 1.54 -0.04
CA HIS A 59 -4.99 1.58 0.84
C HIS A 59 -4.16 0.29 0.74
N MET A 60 -4.77 -0.89 0.78
CA MET A 60 -4.06 -2.16 0.54
C MET A 60 -3.25 -2.15 -0.76
N SER A 61 -3.82 -1.57 -1.83
CA SER A 61 -3.18 -1.47 -3.14
C SER A 61 -2.01 -0.47 -3.13
N GLU A 62 -2.15 0.65 -2.44
CA GLU A 62 -1.08 1.64 -2.24
C GLU A 62 0.15 1.01 -1.58
N TYR A 63 -0.04 0.25 -0.51
CA TYR A 63 1.06 -0.42 0.21
C TYR A 63 1.61 -1.64 -0.54
N ALA A 64 0.79 -2.35 -1.32
CA ALA A 64 1.25 -3.37 -2.26
C ALA A 64 2.22 -2.78 -3.30
N ILE A 65 1.87 -1.64 -3.91
CA ILE A 65 2.72 -0.95 -4.89
C ILE A 65 3.98 -0.38 -4.21
N LEU A 66 3.85 0.16 -3.00
CA LEU A 66 5.01 0.62 -2.23
C LEU A 66 6.01 -0.51 -2.00
N LEU A 67 5.55 -1.69 -1.57
CA LEU A 67 6.43 -2.85 -1.40
C LEU A 67 7.14 -3.22 -2.70
N LEU A 68 6.43 -3.21 -3.84
CA LEU A 68 7.03 -3.49 -5.15
C LEU A 68 8.14 -2.47 -5.49
N PHE A 69 7.93 -1.18 -5.21
CA PHE A 69 8.92 -0.15 -5.48
C PHE A 69 10.12 -0.19 -4.53
N ILE A 70 9.91 -0.47 -3.24
CA ILE A 70 11.02 -0.68 -2.31
C ILE A 70 11.81 -1.94 -2.72
N TYR A 71 11.10 -3.01 -3.08
CA TYR A 71 11.71 -4.23 -3.63
C TYR A 71 12.56 -3.89 -4.85
N TYR A 72 12.02 -3.13 -5.81
CA TYR A 72 12.78 -2.67 -6.97
C TYR A 72 13.98 -1.78 -6.59
N GLY A 73 13.84 -0.88 -5.61
CA GLY A 73 14.92 -0.03 -5.12
C GLY A 73 16.10 -0.81 -4.55
N LEU A 74 15.82 -1.91 -3.87
CA LEU A 74 16.81 -2.81 -3.29
C LEU A 74 17.47 -3.74 -4.32
N TYR A 75 17.00 -3.72 -5.57
CA TYR A 75 17.58 -4.50 -6.66
C TYR A 75 19.05 -4.14 -6.88
N LYS A 76 19.92 -5.16 -6.93
CA LYS A 76 21.39 -5.03 -7.03
C LYS A 76 22.07 -4.35 -5.83
N THR A 77 21.34 -4.12 -4.75
CA THR A 77 21.88 -3.57 -3.49
C THR A 77 22.11 -4.69 -2.47
N ILE A 78 21.17 -5.63 -2.37
CA ILE A 78 21.23 -6.76 -1.42
C ILE A 78 20.79 -8.07 -2.08
N THR A 79 20.99 -9.20 -1.39
CA THR A 79 20.57 -10.52 -1.88
C THR A 79 19.05 -10.67 -1.78
N TYR A 80 18.48 -11.53 -2.65
CA TYR A 80 17.04 -11.74 -2.77
C TYR A 80 16.33 -12.08 -1.44
N LYS A 81 16.94 -12.93 -0.60
CA LYS A 81 16.36 -13.32 0.70
C LYS A 81 16.12 -12.10 1.59
N TYR A 82 17.11 -11.21 1.66
CA TYR A 82 17.00 -9.98 2.44
C TYR A 82 16.14 -8.93 1.74
N GLN A 83 16.06 -8.95 0.41
CA GLN A 83 15.24 -8.04 -0.38
C GLN A 83 13.77 -8.12 -0.01
N LEU A 84 13.19 -9.33 0.03
CA LEU A 84 11.77 -9.49 0.40
C LEU A 84 11.51 -9.04 1.84
N LEU A 85 12.37 -9.47 2.79
CA LEU A 85 12.19 -9.15 4.20
C LEU A 85 12.33 -7.65 4.48
N ILE A 86 13.37 -7.01 3.92
CA ILE A 86 13.61 -5.58 4.14
C ILE A 86 12.53 -4.74 3.45
N SER A 87 12.06 -5.14 2.26
CA SER A 87 10.91 -4.47 1.64
C SER A 87 9.67 -4.50 2.52
N LEU A 88 9.34 -5.66 3.08
CA LEU A 88 8.20 -5.78 3.98
C LEU A 88 8.37 -4.93 5.25
N LEU A 89 9.55 -4.97 5.88
CA LEU A 89 9.81 -4.19 7.09
C LEU A 89 9.72 -2.68 6.84
N ILE A 90 10.28 -2.19 5.72
CA ILE A 90 10.19 -0.77 5.37
C ILE A 90 8.73 -0.37 5.10
N THR A 91 7.98 -1.18 4.34
CA THR A 91 6.56 -0.91 4.07
C THR A 91 5.72 -0.94 5.34
N PHE A 92 5.96 -1.88 6.25
CA PHE A 92 5.29 -1.95 7.56
C PHE A 92 5.58 -0.71 8.42
N ILE A 93 6.86 -0.32 8.54
CA ILE A 93 7.26 0.89 9.28
C ILE A 93 6.60 2.12 8.67
N TYR A 94 6.52 2.18 7.33
CA TYR A 94 5.86 3.28 6.65
C TYR A 94 4.35 3.33 6.94
N ALA A 95 3.66 2.18 6.94
CA ALA A 95 2.25 2.09 7.34
C ALA A 95 2.03 2.57 8.79
N CYS A 96 2.88 2.15 9.72
CA CYS A 96 2.85 2.67 11.09
C CYS A 96 3.05 4.19 11.15
N SER A 97 3.97 4.74 10.35
CA SER A 97 4.23 6.18 10.32
C SER A 97 3.08 6.97 9.71
N ASP A 98 2.40 6.41 8.71
CA ASP A 98 1.24 7.04 8.08
C ASP A 98 0.04 7.05 9.02
N GLU A 99 -0.24 5.94 9.70
CA GLU A 99 -1.33 5.87 10.69
C GLU A 99 -1.08 6.83 11.86
N PHE A 100 0.18 6.95 12.29
CA PHE A 100 0.58 7.94 13.28
C PHE A 100 0.36 9.37 12.76
N HIS A 101 0.70 9.66 11.51
CA HIS A 101 0.42 10.96 10.88
C HIS A 101 -1.09 11.25 10.79
N GLN A 102 -1.91 10.24 10.47
CA GLN A 102 -3.37 10.38 10.40
C GLN A 102 -4.01 10.74 11.74
N LEU A 103 -3.39 10.43 12.88
CA LEU A 103 -3.86 10.89 14.21
C LEU A 103 -3.92 12.42 14.32
N PHE A 104 -3.16 13.15 13.52
CA PHE A 104 -3.14 14.62 13.51
C PHE A 104 -4.15 15.21 12.52
N ILE A 105 -4.91 14.39 11.82
CA ILE A 105 -5.81 14.83 10.75
C ILE A 105 -7.27 14.79 11.23
N PRO A 106 -8.03 15.90 11.10
CA PRO A 106 -9.42 15.93 11.47
C PRO A 106 -10.27 14.86 10.75
N GLY A 107 -11.08 14.13 11.52
CA GLY A 107 -11.98 13.10 11.01
C GLY A 107 -11.30 11.78 10.63
N ARG A 108 -10.00 11.62 10.93
CA ARG A 108 -9.30 10.34 10.89
C ARG A 108 -9.15 9.80 12.31
N SER A 109 -9.26 8.49 12.45
CA SER A 109 -8.92 7.78 13.69
C SER A 109 -7.76 6.86 13.37
N GLY A 110 -6.61 7.05 14.02
CA GLY A 110 -5.50 6.12 13.89
C GLY A 110 -5.88 4.77 14.51
N GLN A 111 -6.07 3.73 13.69
CA GLN A 111 -6.46 2.39 14.08
C GLN A 111 -5.35 1.39 13.78
N PHE A 112 -5.02 0.56 14.77
CA PHE A 112 -4.08 -0.54 14.57
C PHE A 112 -4.53 -1.53 13.47
N ILE A 113 -5.85 -1.68 13.29
CA ILE A 113 -6.43 -2.51 12.23
C ILE A 113 -6.03 -2.00 10.84
N ASP A 114 -5.85 -0.69 10.66
CA ASP A 114 -5.53 -0.10 9.37
C ASP A 114 -4.09 -0.43 8.96
N ILE A 115 -3.16 -0.39 9.92
CA ILE A 115 -1.79 -0.88 9.76
C ILE A 115 -1.79 -2.35 9.32
N LEU A 116 -2.63 -3.20 9.91
CA LEU A 116 -2.73 -4.62 9.54
C LEU A 116 -3.27 -4.82 8.13
N ILE A 117 -4.31 -4.06 7.77
CA ILE A 117 -4.90 -4.10 6.43
C ILE A 117 -3.85 -3.69 5.38
N ASP A 118 -3.17 -2.57 5.59
CA ASP A 118 -2.15 -2.05 4.69
C ASP A 118 -0.96 -3.02 4.52
N THR A 119 -0.51 -3.57 5.65
CA THR A 119 0.54 -4.59 5.66
C THR A 119 0.10 -5.88 4.97
N SER A 120 -1.19 -6.23 5.02
CA SER A 120 -1.71 -7.39 4.29
C SER A 120 -1.63 -7.20 2.77
N GLY A 121 -1.87 -5.97 2.27
CA GLY A 121 -1.64 -5.61 0.87
C GLY A 121 -0.17 -5.79 0.46
N ALA A 122 0.75 -5.34 1.32
CA ALA A 122 2.19 -5.57 1.13
C ALA A 122 2.54 -7.07 1.09
N LEU A 123 2.00 -7.87 2.00
CA LEU A 123 2.21 -9.32 2.05
C LEU A 123 1.70 -10.03 0.78
N ILE A 124 0.55 -9.61 0.25
CA ILE A 124 0.03 -10.13 -1.03
C ILE A 124 1.02 -9.88 -2.16
N MET A 125 1.55 -8.66 -2.27
CA MET A 125 2.56 -8.35 -3.29
C MET A 125 3.85 -9.15 -3.08
N LEU A 126 4.31 -9.30 -1.83
CA LEU A 126 5.48 -10.10 -1.50
C LEU A 126 5.30 -11.55 -1.97
N LEU A 127 4.13 -12.14 -1.74
CA LEU A 127 3.79 -13.48 -2.19
C LEU A 127 3.81 -13.58 -3.72
N ILE A 128 3.24 -12.60 -4.42
CA ILE A 128 3.27 -12.54 -5.89
C ILE A 128 4.73 -12.53 -6.40
N ILE A 129 5.59 -11.67 -5.85
CA ILE A 129 7.00 -11.58 -6.22
C ILE A 129 7.71 -12.91 -5.94
N TYR A 130 7.45 -13.51 -4.77
CA TYR A 130 8.04 -14.80 -4.39
C TYR A 130 7.68 -15.91 -5.38
N LEU A 131 6.39 -16.07 -5.68
CA LEU A 131 5.91 -17.09 -6.62
C LEU A 131 6.44 -16.85 -8.03
N TRP A 132 6.49 -15.60 -8.48
CA TRP A 132 7.03 -15.26 -9.80
C TRP A 132 8.51 -15.63 -9.94
N GLN A 133 9.32 -15.38 -8.92
CA GLN A 133 10.74 -15.75 -8.96
C GLN A 133 10.99 -17.23 -8.82
N LYS A 134 10.19 -17.93 -8.01
CA LYS A 134 10.24 -19.39 -7.93
C LYS A 134 9.99 -20.02 -9.30
N ARG A 135 9.04 -19.50 -10.08
CA ARG A 135 8.78 -19.94 -11.47
C ARG A 135 9.94 -19.64 -12.43
N LYS A 136 10.68 -18.54 -12.23
CA LYS A 136 11.87 -18.18 -13.05
C LYS A 136 13.12 -18.98 -12.71
N LYS A 137 13.13 -19.72 -11.59
CA LYS A 137 14.16 -20.70 -11.25
C LYS A 137 13.64 -22.13 -11.44
N PRO A 138 13.27 -22.57 -12.66
CA PRO A 138 13.08 -23.99 -12.87
C PRO A 138 14.47 -24.64 -12.74
N SER A 139 14.64 -25.43 -11.68
CA SER A 139 15.64 -26.51 -11.54
C SER A 139 16.94 -26.33 -12.35
N GLN A 140 17.95 -25.75 -11.71
CA GLN A 140 19.33 -26.20 -11.94
C GLN A 140 19.59 -27.39 -11.03
#